data_AF-A0A533ZTU8-F1
#
_entry.id   AF-A0A533ZTU8-F1
#
_cell.length_a   1.000
_cell.length_b   1.000
_cell.length_c   1.000
_cell.angle_alpha   90.00
_cell.angle_beta   90.00
_cell.angle_gamma   90.00
#
_symmetry.space_group_name_H-M   'P 1'
#
loop_
_entity.id
_entity.type
_entity.pdbx_description
1 polymer ?
#
loop_
_entity_poly.entity_id
_entity_poly.type
_entity_poly.pdbx_seq_one_letter_code
_entity_poly.pdbx_strand_id
1 'polypeptide(L)'
;VAVIANSRGVIKGKKGQPPKIGGIIYTESAEKVAYFIENADRERTPILFVQDVSGFMVGTEAEHSGIIRAGARWVEAMATATVPKLVLTVNHASGAGYYAMAGQGFDPDFILSWPTGRMGVMEGESAVQAVFGNDAAKPENAAAVEAMRADYEHQLDARFAGARGYVDAIVVPEETRDILAFLLEASTEFTGPHVGAFVLPSGS
;
A
#
# COMPACT_ATOMS: atom_id res chain seq x y z
N VAL A 1 12.02 -8.24 12.42
CA VAL A 1 11.18 -7.46 11.49
C VAL A 1 9.71 -7.61 11.90
N ALA A 2 9.00 -6.50 11.98
CA ALA A 2 7.56 -6.42 12.20
C ALA A 2 6.86 -6.43 10.83
N VAL A 3 5.89 -7.31 10.61
CA VAL A 3 5.26 -7.50 9.29
C VAL A 3 3.81 -7.06 9.32
N ILE A 4 3.44 -6.17 8.40
CA ILE A 4 2.08 -5.71 8.18
C ILE A 4 1.65 -6.20 6.80
N ALA A 5 0.62 -7.05 6.75
CA ALA A 5 0.13 -7.64 5.51
C ALA A 5 -1.40 -7.61 5.45
N ASN A 6 -1.94 -7.44 4.25
CA ASN A 6 -3.38 -7.49 4.02
C ASN A 6 -3.84 -8.94 3.80
N SER A 7 -4.85 -9.36 4.55
CA SER A 7 -5.52 -10.63 4.29
C SER A 7 -6.51 -10.47 3.14
N ARG A 8 -6.58 -11.46 2.24
CA ARG A 8 -7.58 -11.57 1.15
C ARG A 8 -8.66 -12.58 1.49
N GLY A 9 -9.81 -12.45 0.83
CA GLY A 9 -10.98 -13.31 1.00
C GLY A 9 -11.99 -12.78 2.02
N VAL A 10 -12.98 -13.60 2.34
CA VAL A 10 -14.05 -13.23 3.29
C VAL A 10 -13.60 -13.56 4.72
N ILE A 11 -13.46 -12.53 5.54
CA ILE A 11 -13.07 -12.65 6.94
C ILE A 11 -14.34 -12.72 7.79
N LYS A 12 -14.59 -13.88 8.39
CA LYS A 12 -15.75 -14.09 9.28
C LYS A 12 -15.59 -13.22 10.53
N GLY A 13 -16.56 -12.35 10.77
CA GLY A 13 -16.66 -11.57 11.99
C GLY A 13 -17.09 -12.41 13.19
N LYS A 14 -17.22 -11.76 14.35
CA LYS A 14 -17.85 -12.37 15.53
C LYS A 14 -19.32 -12.67 15.24
N LYS A 15 -19.92 -13.60 15.99
CA LYS A 15 -21.34 -13.95 15.84
C LYS A 15 -22.22 -12.68 15.92
N GLY A 16 -22.97 -12.41 14.84
CA GLY A 16 -23.83 -11.23 14.73
C GLY A 16 -23.20 -10.01 14.04
N GLN A 17 -21.92 -10.06 13.64
CA GLN A 17 -21.28 -9.03 12.82
C GLN A 17 -21.26 -9.43 11.35
N PRO A 18 -21.43 -8.48 10.41
CA PRO A 18 -21.29 -8.77 8.99
C PRO A 18 -19.85 -9.23 8.68
N PRO A 19 -19.67 -10.11 7.68
CA PRO A 19 -18.34 -10.50 7.23
C PRO A 19 -17.59 -9.28 6.68
N LYS A 20 -16.27 -9.26 6.88
CA LYS A 20 -15.38 -8.24 6.32
C LYS A 20 -14.73 -8.77 5.04
N ILE A 21 -14.48 -7.88 4.08
CA ILE A 21 -13.82 -8.22 2.82
C ILE A 21 -12.32 -7.91 2.94
N GLY A 22 -11.50 -8.88 2.59
CA GLY A 22 -10.05 -8.75 2.62
C GLY A 22 -9.51 -7.71 1.63
N GLY A 23 -8.36 -7.13 1.96
CA GLY A 23 -7.75 -6.03 1.21
C GLY A 23 -8.37 -4.65 1.46
N ILE A 24 -9.39 -4.55 2.31
CA ILE A 24 -10.00 -3.27 2.72
C ILE A 24 -9.57 -2.93 4.15
N ILE A 25 -9.18 -1.67 4.37
CA ILE A 25 -8.86 -1.13 5.69
C ILE A 25 -10.14 -0.66 6.38
N TYR A 26 -10.45 -1.28 7.51
CA TYR A 26 -11.52 -0.89 8.43
C TYR A 26 -10.95 -0.14 9.64
N THR A 27 -11.81 0.55 10.39
CA THR A 27 -11.43 1.36 11.56
C THR A 27 -10.62 0.57 12.58
N GLU A 28 -11.12 -0.60 12.99
CA GLU A 28 -10.43 -1.47 13.95
C GLU A 28 -9.05 -1.95 13.42
N SER A 29 -8.92 -2.21 12.12
CA SER A 29 -7.62 -2.57 11.54
C SER A 29 -6.67 -1.39 11.52
N ALA A 30 -7.18 -0.17 11.27
CA ALA A 30 -6.34 1.02 11.28
C ALA A 30 -5.80 1.35 12.67
N GLU A 31 -6.65 1.28 13.70
CA GLU A 31 -6.20 1.47 15.08
C GLU A 31 -5.22 0.38 15.53
N LYS A 32 -5.49 -0.88 15.16
CA LYS A 32 -4.59 -2.00 15.43
C LYS A 32 -3.21 -1.78 14.81
N VAL A 33 -3.16 -1.40 13.54
CA VAL A 33 -1.88 -1.24 12.84
C VAL A 33 -1.14 0.01 13.33
N ALA A 34 -1.83 1.12 13.61
CA ALA A 34 -1.21 2.31 14.20
C ALA A 34 -0.49 1.96 15.51
N TYR A 35 -1.16 1.25 16.42
CA TYR A 35 -0.55 0.79 17.67
C TYR A 35 0.63 -0.16 17.44
N PHE A 36 0.51 -1.07 16.46
CA PHE A 36 1.58 -2.00 16.12
C PHE A 36 2.83 -1.29 15.58
N ILE A 37 2.65 -0.27 14.74
CA ILE A 37 3.75 0.57 14.21
C ILE A 37 4.42 1.33 15.34
N GLU A 38 3.65 2.01 16.20
CA GLU A 38 4.19 2.73 17.35
C GLU A 38 5.02 1.81 18.26
N ASN A 39 4.56 0.56 18.45
CA ASN A 39 5.29 -0.42 19.24
C ASN A 39 6.57 -0.90 18.53
N ALA A 40 6.50 -1.17 17.23
CA ALA A 40 7.67 -1.56 16.44
C ALA A 40 8.75 -0.46 16.46
N ASP A 41 8.35 0.80 16.34
CA ASP A 41 9.27 1.95 16.41
C ASP A 41 9.91 2.08 17.80
N ARG A 42 9.12 1.99 18.88
CA ARG A 42 9.63 2.01 20.27
C ARG A 42 10.64 0.89 20.55
N GLU A 43 10.36 -0.31 20.04
CA GLU A 43 11.23 -1.49 20.18
C GLU A 43 12.35 -1.54 19.13
N ARG A 44 12.52 -0.47 18.33
CA ARG A 44 13.52 -0.37 17.25
C ARG A 44 13.51 -1.55 16.28
N THR A 45 12.32 -2.03 15.95
CA THR A 45 12.11 -3.16 15.06
C THR A 45 11.76 -2.67 13.65
N PRO A 46 12.55 -3.01 12.61
CA PRO A 46 12.23 -2.67 11.22
C PRO A 46 10.86 -3.19 10.79
N ILE A 47 10.18 -2.46 9.91
CA ILE A 47 8.82 -2.76 9.46
C ILE A 47 8.82 -3.16 7.98
N LEU A 48 8.17 -4.28 7.67
CA LEU A 48 7.89 -4.72 6.32
C LEU A 48 6.39 -4.60 6.03
N PHE A 49 6.04 -3.77 5.04
CA PHE A 49 4.69 -3.63 4.52
C PHE A 49 4.53 -4.52 3.29
N VAL A 50 3.67 -5.54 3.38
CA VAL A 50 3.27 -6.38 2.25
C VAL A 50 1.93 -5.88 1.73
N GLN A 51 1.96 -5.14 0.64
CA GLN A 51 0.80 -4.44 0.09
C GLN A 51 -0.04 -5.36 -0.80
N ASP A 52 -1.27 -5.60 -0.34
CA ASP A 52 -2.36 -6.11 -1.15
C ASP A 52 -3.66 -5.43 -0.73
N VAL A 53 -3.69 -4.10 -0.91
CA VAL A 53 -4.67 -3.17 -0.36
C VAL A 53 -5.43 -2.45 -1.47
N SER A 54 -6.76 -2.51 -1.39
CA SER A 54 -7.69 -1.84 -2.30
C SER A 54 -8.16 -0.47 -1.78
N GLY A 55 -7.84 -0.13 -0.52
CA GLY A 55 -8.13 1.16 0.08
C GLY A 55 -8.79 1.07 1.46
N PHE A 56 -9.34 2.19 1.92
CA PHE A 56 -10.15 2.27 3.13
C PHE A 56 -11.61 1.96 2.83
N MET A 57 -12.32 1.40 3.82
CA MET A 57 -13.76 1.20 3.73
C MET A 57 -14.47 2.54 3.61
N VAL A 58 -15.41 2.62 2.67
CA VAL A 58 -16.27 3.80 2.45
C VAL A 58 -17.71 3.50 2.84
N GLY A 59 -18.48 4.54 3.12
CA GLY A 59 -19.91 4.46 3.43
C GLY A 59 -20.25 4.87 4.85
N THR A 60 -21.55 5.07 5.11
CA THR A 60 -22.04 5.72 6.33
C THR A 60 -21.60 5.02 7.62
N GLU A 61 -21.58 3.69 7.65
CA GLU A 61 -21.13 2.95 8.83
C GLU A 61 -19.63 3.16 9.11
N ALA A 62 -18.80 3.17 8.06
CA ALA A 62 -17.37 3.45 8.18
C ALA A 62 -17.13 4.87 8.71
N GLU A 63 -17.83 5.85 8.17
CA GLU A 63 -17.78 7.25 8.62
C GLU A 63 -18.17 7.38 10.10
N HIS A 64 -19.32 6.82 10.49
CA HIS A 64 -19.78 6.86 11.88
C HIS A 64 -18.87 6.11 12.86
N SER A 65 -18.17 5.08 12.38
CA SER A 65 -17.18 4.37 13.20
C SER A 65 -15.89 5.16 13.41
N GLY A 66 -15.70 6.30 12.74
CA GLY A 66 -14.52 7.15 12.89
C GLY A 66 -13.33 6.76 12.00
N ILE A 67 -13.60 6.16 10.84
CA ILE A 67 -12.56 5.67 9.91
C ILE A 67 -11.54 6.76 9.53
N ILE A 68 -11.97 8.02 9.35
CA ILE A 68 -11.09 9.14 9.01
C ILE A 68 -10.04 9.34 10.10
N ARG A 69 -10.46 9.40 11.37
CA ARG A 69 -9.55 9.60 12.51
C ARG A 69 -8.63 8.38 12.69
N ALA A 70 -9.16 7.18 12.58
CA ALA A 70 -8.38 5.96 12.70
C ALA A 70 -7.34 5.83 11.58
N GLY A 71 -7.72 6.14 10.34
CA GLY A 71 -6.83 6.16 9.19
C GLY A 71 -5.73 7.21 9.32
N ALA A 72 -6.08 8.42 9.79
CA ALA A 72 -5.09 9.46 10.07
C ALA A 72 -4.05 9.01 11.11
N ARG A 73 -4.47 8.31 12.18
CA ARG A 73 -3.53 7.76 13.18
C ARG A 73 -2.60 6.70 12.60
N TRP A 74 -3.08 5.85 11.69
CA TRP A 74 -2.20 4.92 10.98
C TRP A 74 -1.16 5.70 10.18
N VAL A 75 -1.60 6.59 9.30
CA VAL A 75 -0.69 7.37 8.44
C VAL A 75 0.32 8.16 9.28
N GLU A 76 -0.11 8.77 10.39
CA GLU A 76 0.77 9.48 11.32
C GLU A 76 1.81 8.54 11.96
N ALA A 77 1.38 7.40 12.52
CA ALA A 77 2.30 6.43 13.13
C ALA A 77 3.32 5.91 12.10
N MET A 78 2.88 5.65 10.87
CA MET A 78 3.75 5.21 9.77
C MET A 78 4.74 6.31 9.35
N ALA A 79 4.26 7.53 9.14
CA ALA A 79 5.07 8.64 8.65
C ALA A 79 6.10 9.13 9.67
N THR A 80 5.81 8.97 10.96
CA THR A 80 6.70 9.37 12.06
C THR A 80 7.62 8.25 12.55
N ALA A 81 7.42 7.01 12.07
CA ALA A 81 8.28 5.89 12.40
C ALA A 81 9.70 6.11 11.84
N THR A 82 10.68 6.00 12.74
CA THR A 82 12.10 6.23 12.47
C THR A 82 12.88 4.96 12.16
N VAL A 83 12.31 3.79 12.50
CA VAL A 83 12.83 2.49 12.11
C VAL A 83 12.78 2.30 10.58
N PRO A 84 13.66 1.43 10.02
CA PRO A 84 13.61 1.12 8.59
C PRO A 84 12.25 0.58 8.16
N LYS A 85 11.79 1.03 6.99
CA LYS A 85 10.52 0.67 6.35
C LYS A 85 10.81 0.09 4.97
N LEU A 86 10.47 -1.18 4.80
CA LEU A 86 10.49 -1.84 3.49
C LEU A 86 9.06 -2.07 3.01
N VAL A 87 8.86 -1.97 1.70
CA VAL A 87 7.57 -2.22 1.05
C VAL A 87 7.72 -3.30 0.00
N LEU A 88 6.78 -4.23 -0.04
CA LEU A 88 6.60 -5.20 -1.12
C LEU A 88 5.16 -5.15 -1.62
N THR A 89 4.97 -4.68 -2.85
CA THR A 89 3.67 -4.72 -3.52
C THR A 89 3.49 -6.06 -4.24
N VAL A 90 2.59 -6.91 -3.72
CA VAL A 90 2.35 -8.24 -4.32
C VAL A 90 1.24 -8.20 -5.36
N ASN A 91 0.24 -7.35 -5.15
CA ASN A 91 -0.90 -7.20 -6.05
C ASN A 91 -1.44 -5.77 -5.93
N HIS A 92 -2.65 -5.55 -5.39
CA HIS A 92 -3.21 -4.20 -5.37
C HIS A 92 -2.52 -3.28 -4.37
N ALA A 93 -2.27 -2.04 -4.78
CA ALA A 93 -1.82 -0.94 -3.95
C ALA A 93 -2.57 0.33 -4.36
N SER A 94 -3.76 0.52 -3.80
CA SER A 94 -4.69 1.53 -4.27
C SER A 94 -4.89 2.71 -3.31
N GLY A 95 -4.84 3.92 -3.85
CA GLY A 95 -5.31 5.16 -3.23
C GLY A 95 -4.74 5.43 -1.84
N ALA A 96 -5.61 5.81 -0.90
CA ALA A 96 -5.19 6.07 0.48
C ALA A 96 -4.60 4.84 1.18
N GLY A 97 -5.00 3.62 0.77
CA GLY A 97 -4.46 2.38 1.33
C GLY A 97 -2.98 2.16 1.00
N TYR A 98 -2.59 2.46 -0.26
CA TYR A 98 -1.19 2.47 -0.68
C TYR A 98 -0.34 3.40 0.20
N TYR A 99 -0.85 4.61 0.43
CA TYR A 99 -0.20 5.62 1.26
C TYR A 99 -0.10 5.23 2.73
N ALA A 100 -1.16 4.65 3.32
CA ALA A 100 -1.10 4.12 4.69
C ALA A 100 -0.08 2.98 4.86
N MET A 101 0.18 2.22 3.79
CA MET A 101 1.15 1.12 3.76
C MET A 101 2.54 1.57 3.29
N ALA A 102 2.93 2.82 3.58
CA ALA A 102 4.26 3.38 3.29
C ALA A 102 4.63 3.44 1.79
N GLY A 103 3.66 3.65 0.89
CA GLY A 103 3.95 3.90 -0.52
C GLY A 103 4.95 5.04 -0.76
N GLN A 104 5.51 5.13 -1.97
CA GLN A 104 6.61 6.03 -2.37
C GLN A 104 6.51 7.49 -1.88
N GLY A 105 5.31 8.06 -1.74
CA GLY A 105 5.13 9.42 -1.19
C GLY A 105 5.50 9.57 0.29
N PHE A 106 5.75 8.47 1.01
CA PHE A 106 6.22 8.42 2.40
C PHE A 106 7.66 7.90 2.54
N ASP A 107 8.39 7.81 1.42
CA ASP A 107 9.84 7.58 1.37
C ASP A 107 10.28 6.37 2.23
N PRO A 108 9.76 5.14 1.96
CA PRO A 108 10.32 3.93 2.58
C PRO A 108 11.77 3.75 2.13
N ASP A 109 12.59 3.09 2.96
CA ASP A 109 14.01 2.81 2.65
C ASP A 109 14.15 2.03 1.35
N PHE A 110 13.24 1.07 1.12
CA PHE A 110 13.12 0.38 -0.16
C PHE A 110 11.66 0.02 -0.46
N ILE A 111 11.27 0.16 -1.73
CA ILE A 111 9.98 -0.25 -2.26
C ILE A 111 10.15 -1.20 -3.45
N LEU A 112 9.69 -2.43 -3.25
CA LEU A 112 9.71 -3.48 -4.25
C LEU A 112 8.31 -3.77 -4.76
N SER A 113 8.22 -4.30 -5.98
CA SER A 113 6.97 -4.81 -6.53
C SER A 113 7.18 -6.17 -7.17
N TRP A 114 6.19 -7.05 -7.06
CA TRP A 114 6.10 -8.21 -7.94
C TRP A 114 5.67 -7.79 -9.34
N PRO A 115 5.87 -8.64 -10.37
CA PRO A 115 5.31 -8.39 -11.71
C PRO A 115 3.78 -8.22 -11.69
N THR A 116 3.11 -8.79 -10.68
CA THR A 116 1.67 -8.70 -10.45
C THR A 116 1.25 -7.46 -9.65
N GLY A 117 2.20 -6.65 -9.15
CA GLY A 117 1.90 -5.47 -8.36
C GLY A 117 1.25 -4.37 -9.21
N ARG A 118 0.17 -3.80 -8.67
CA ARG A 118 -0.68 -2.80 -9.33
C ARG A 118 -0.82 -1.58 -8.44
N MET A 119 -0.06 -0.53 -8.76
CA MET A 119 0.01 0.70 -7.97
C MET A 119 -0.75 1.81 -8.68
N GLY A 120 -1.77 2.38 -8.02
CA GLY A 120 -2.55 3.45 -8.62
C GLY A 120 -3.55 4.10 -7.68
N VAL A 121 -4.26 5.12 -8.18
CA VAL A 121 -5.29 5.82 -7.38
C VAL A 121 -6.48 4.88 -7.11
N MET A 122 -6.90 4.14 -8.13
CA MET A 122 -7.98 3.16 -8.10
C MET A 122 -7.87 2.24 -9.33
N GLU A 123 -8.64 1.16 -9.35
CA GLU A 123 -8.74 0.28 -10.53
C GLU A 123 -9.47 0.97 -11.69
N GLY A 124 -9.15 0.55 -12.92
CA GLY A 124 -9.71 1.13 -14.13
C GLY A 124 -11.24 1.12 -14.16
N GLU A 125 -11.88 0.03 -13.72
CA GLU A 125 -13.35 -0.04 -13.70
C GLU A 125 -13.96 0.91 -12.67
N SER A 126 -13.32 1.08 -11.51
CA SER A 126 -13.74 2.07 -10.53
C SER A 126 -13.63 3.49 -11.07
N ALA A 127 -12.59 3.77 -11.86
CA ALA A 127 -12.39 5.07 -12.48
C ALA A 127 -13.42 5.35 -13.59
N VAL A 128 -13.71 4.35 -14.44
CA VAL A 128 -14.79 4.43 -15.44
C VAL A 128 -16.13 4.72 -14.76
N GLN A 129 -16.46 3.99 -13.70
CA GLN A 129 -17.70 4.21 -12.95
C GLN A 129 -17.75 5.61 -12.33
N ALA A 130 -16.62 6.14 -11.84
CA ALA A 130 -16.55 7.47 -11.26
C ALA A 130 -16.75 8.59 -12.30
N VAL A 131 -16.24 8.42 -13.51
CA VAL A 131 -16.29 9.43 -14.58
C VAL A 131 -17.60 9.36 -15.38
N PHE A 132 -18.01 8.16 -15.78
CA PHE A 132 -19.14 7.95 -16.68
C PHE A 132 -20.41 7.50 -15.95
N GLY A 133 -20.29 6.87 -14.77
CA GLY A 133 -21.44 6.32 -14.05
C GLY A 133 -22.34 5.46 -14.94
N ASN A 134 -23.64 5.73 -14.93
CA ASN A 134 -24.62 5.00 -15.75
C ASN A 134 -24.43 5.21 -17.25
N ASP A 135 -23.72 6.27 -17.66
CA ASP A 135 -23.50 6.60 -19.06
C ASP A 135 -22.38 5.76 -19.69
N ALA A 136 -21.65 4.96 -18.90
CA ALA A 136 -20.61 4.06 -19.39
C ALA A 136 -21.14 3.02 -20.40
N ALA A 137 -22.42 2.64 -20.29
CA ALA A 137 -23.06 1.68 -21.19
C ALA A 137 -23.59 2.29 -22.49
N LYS A 138 -23.56 3.63 -22.62
CA LYS A 138 -24.04 4.29 -23.84
C LYS A 138 -23.06 4.05 -24.99
N PRO A 139 -23.53 3.66 -26.18
CA PRO A 139 -22.65 3.40 -27.33
C PRO A 139 -21.73 4.57 -27.71
N GLU A 140 -22.20 5.80 -27.51
CA GLU A 140 -21.43 7.03 -27.77
C GLU A 140 -20.19 7.17 -26.88
N ASN A 141 -20.21 6.58 -25.68
CA ASN A 141 -19.10 6.64 -24.73
C ASN A 141 -18.17 5.42 -24.81
N ALA A 142 -18.53 4.37 -25.56
CA ALA A 142 -17.80 3.11 -25.59
C ALA A 142 -16.30 3.30 -25.93
N ALA A 143 -15.98 4.14 -26.91
CA ALA A 143 -14.59 4.42 -27.28
C ALA A 143 -13.81 5.14 -26.16
N ALA A 144 -14.43 6.09 -25.46
CA ALA A 144 -13.79 6.82 -24.37
C ALA A 144 -13.60 5.92 -23.14
N VAL A 145 -14.58 5.08 -22.83
CA VAL A 145 -14.51 4.08 -21.76
C VAL A 145 -13.38 3.08 -22.02
N GLU A 146 -13.30 2.52 -23.23
CA GLU A 146 -12.23 1.58 -23.58
C GLU A 146 -10.85 2.24 -23.56
N ALA A 147 -10.73 3.48 -24.06
CA ALA A 147 -9.48 4.23 -23.97
C ALA A 147 -9.05 4.46 -22.51
N MET A 148 -9.99 4.80 -21.63
CA MET A 148 -9.72 4.97 -20.20
C MET A 148 -9.30 3.66 -19.53
N ARG A 149 -9.97 2.54 -19.84
CA ARG A 149 -9.58 1.21 -19.33
C ARG A 149 -8.16 0.85 -19.76
N ALA A 150 -7.82 1.06 -21.03
CA ALA A 150 -6.50 0.77 -21.56
C ALA A 150 -5.41 1.65 -20.92
N ASP A 151 -5.69 2.94 -20.70
CA ASP A 151 -4.77 3.85 -20.01
C ASP A 151 -4.53 3.40 -18.57
N TYR A 152 -5.59 3.09 -17.81
CA TYR A 152 -5.43 2.57 -16.45
C TYR A 152 -4.66 1.25 -16.41
N GLU A 153 -4.94 0.31 -17.32
CA GLU A 153 -4.19 -0.96 -17.38
C GLU A 153 -2.70 -0.73 -17.65
N HIS A 154 -2.37 0.23 -18.52
CA HIS A 154 -1.00 0.61 -18.78
C HIS A 154 -0.32 1.24 -17.55
N GLN A 155 -1.01 2.14 -16.85
CA GLN A 155 -0.46 2.85 -15.69
C GLN A 155 -0.33 1.96 -14.45
N LEU A 156 -1.20 0.96 -14.31
CA LEU A 156 -1.19 0.00 -13.20
C LEU A 156 -0.11 -1.10 -13.36
N ASP A 157 0.50 -1.23 -14.53
CA ASP A 157 1.55 -2.23 -14.78
C ASP A 157 2.79 -1.96 -13.92
N ALA A 158 3.35 -2.98 -13.25
CA ALA A 158 4.56 -2.86 -12.45
C ALA A 158 5.75 -2.26 -13.23
N ARG A 159 5.84 -2.53 -14.54
CA ARG A 159 6.87 -1.97 -15.44
C ARG A 159 6.70 -0.47 -15.63
N PHE A 160 5.47 0.03 -15.64
CA PHE A 160 5.19 1.45 -15.68
C PHE A 160 5.69 2.14 -14.40
N ALA A 161 5.47 1.50 -13.24
CA ALA A 161 5.97 1.96 -11.95
C ALA A 161 7.50 1.95 -11.90
N GLY A 162 8.15 0.86 -12.33
CA GLY A 162 9.60 0.74 -12.40
C GLY A 162 10.24 1.77 -13.33
N ALA A 163 9.66 1.99 -14.52
CA ALA A 163 10.16 2.98 -15.48
C ALA A 163 10.09 4.44 -14.96
N ARG A 164 9.26 4.71 -13.95
CA ARG A 164 9.10 6.04 -13.33
C ARG A 164 9.83 6.17 -12.00
N GLY A 165 10.49 5.12 -11.53
CA GLY A 165 11.14 5.11 -10.21
C GLY A 165 10.14 5.16 -9.05
N TYR A 166 8.92 4.67 -9.25
CA TYR A 166 7.96 4.50 -8.14
C TYR A 166 8.31 3.30 -7.25
N VAL A 167 9.10 2.37 -7.80
CA VAL A 167 9.63 1.19 -7.12
C VAL A 167 11.12 1.10 -7.46
N ASP A 168 11.92 0.62 -6.52
CA ASP A 168 13.36 0.43 -6.70
C ASP A 168 13.68 -0.78 -7.58
N ALA A 169 12.87 -1.83 -7.45
CA ALA A 169 13.00 -3.04 -8.27
C ALA A 169 11.67 -3.79 -8.42
N ILE A 170 11.55 -4.47 -9.57
CA ILE A 170 10.54 -5.49 -9.80
C ILE A 170 11.20 -6.84 -9.56
N VAL A 171 10.69 -7.60 -8.59
CA VAL A 171 11.29 -8.86 -8.12
C VAL A 171 10.35 -10.02 -8.35
N VAL A 172 10.87 -11.16 -8.80
CA VAL A 172 10.02 -12.35 -8.94
C VAL A 172 9.76 -12.99 -7.57
N PRO A 173 8.61 -13.68 -7.37
CA PRO A 173 8.24 -14.24 -6.07
C PRO A 173 9.29 -15.17 -5.45
N GLU A 174 10.02 -15.91 -6.28
CA GLU A 174 11.04 -16.88 -5.86
C GLU A 174 12.26 -16.23 -5.22
N GLU A 175 12.61 -15.01 -5.64
CA GLU A 175 13.78 -14.25 -5.16
C GLU A 175 13.45 -13.34 -3.97
N THR A 176 12.15 -13.19 -3.66
CA THR A 176 11.66 -12.19 -2.69
C THR A 176 12.29 -12.34 -1.31
N ARG A 177 12.47 -13.57 -0.84
CA ARG A 177 13.03 -13.83 0.49
C ARG A 177 14.46 -13.32 0.60
N ASP A 178 15.30 -13.66 -0.37
CA ASP A 178 16.73 -13.37 -0.32
C ASP A 178 16.99 -11.88 -0.51
N ILE A 179 16.24 -11.23 -1.42
CA ILE A 179 16.29 -9.78 -1.61
C ILE A 179 15.82 -9.04 -0.35
N LEU A 180 14.68 -9.43 0.24
CA LEU A 180 14.21 -8.78 1.47
C LEU A 180 15.18 -8.97 2.64
N ALA A 181 15.81 -10.14 2.76
CA ALA A 181 16.82 -10.38 3.79
C ALA A 181 18.03 -9.44 3.61
N PHE A 182 18.54 -9.31 2.39
CA PHE A 182 19.63 -8.40 2.07
C PHE A 182 19.28 -6.93 2.34
N LEU A 183 18.10 -6.47 1.89
CA LEU A 183 17.68 -5.09 2.11
C LEU A 183 17.43 -4.78 3.58
N LEU A 184 16.89 -5.74 4.35
CA LEU A 184 16.74 -5.59 5.79
C LEU A 184 18.10 -5.42 6.45
N GLU A 185 19.06 -6.30 6.15
CA GLU A 185 20.43 -6.19 6.66
C GLU A 185 21.05 -4.82 6.34
N ALA A 186 21.01 -4.41 5.06
CA ALA A 186 21.53 -3.12 4.62
C ALA A 186 20.86 -1.92 5.34
N SER A 187 19.54 -1.96 5.49
CA SER A 187 18.78 -0.88 6.14
C SER A 187 19.03 -0.79 7.65
N THR A 188 19.38 -1.91 8.30
CA THR A 188 19.64 -1.94 9.75
C THR A 188 21.05 -1.50 10.15
N GLU A 189 21.98 -1.40 9.20
CA GLU A 189 23.31 -0.84 9.45
C GLU A 189 23.27 0.68 9.70
N PHE A 190 22.20 1.36 9.29
CA PHE A 190 22.03 2.78 9.55
C PHE A 190 21.38 3.04 10.91
N THR A 191 22.13 3.61 11.85
CA THR A 191 21.65 3.86 13.23
C THR A 191 20.96 5.22 13.42
N GLY A 192 20.87 6.04 12.37
CA GLY A 192 20.22 7.36 12.41
C GLY A 192 18.77 7.31 11.94
N PRO A 193 17.94 8.32 12.26
CA PRO A 193 16.65 8.47 11.60
C PRO A 193 16.90 8.75 10.11
N HIS A 194 16.28 7.98 9.22
CA HIS A 194 16.31 8.26 7.79
C HIS A 194 15.45 9.50 7.52
N VAL A 195 16.09 10.62 7.16
CA VAL A 195 15.41 11.87 6.82
C VAL A 195 15.90 12.34 5.45
N GLY A 196 15.05 12.15 4.44
CA GLY A 196 15.35 12.46 3.03
C GLY A 196 16.13 11.35 2.33
N ALA A 197 16.35 11.50 1.02
CA ALA A 197 16.91 10.47 0.14
C ALA A 197 18.15 9.76 0.73
N PHE A 198 18.25 8.44 0.51
CA PHE A 198 19.40 7.63 0.94
C PHE A 198 20.72 8.19 0.36
N VAL A 199 21.53 8.77 1.24
CA VAL A 199 22.88 9.24 0.92
C VAL A 199 23.88 8.20 1.43
N LEU A 200 24.64 7.61 0.51
CA LEU A 200 25.77 6.77 0.88
C LEU A 200 26.73 7.57 1.77
N PRO A 201 27.22 7.01 2.89
CA PRO A 201 28.19 7.67 3.73
C PRO A 201 29.40 8.10 2.89
N SER A 202 29.85 9.33 3.05
CA SER A 202 31.07 9.84 2.42
C SER A 202 32.29 9.18 3.07
N GLY A 203 32.61 7.94 2.65
CA GLY A 203 33.83 7.25 3.05
C GLY A 203 33.68 5.76 3.31
N SER A 204 33.34 4.99 2.27
CA SER A 204 33.62 3.54 2.20
C SER A 204 34.84 3.29 1.32
#